data_AF-A0A3Q9XUB6-F1
#
_entry.id   AF-A0A3Q9XUB6-F1
#
_cell.length_a   1.000
_cell.length_b   1.000
_cell.length_c   1.000
_cell.angle_alpha   90.00
_cell.angle_beta   90.00
_cell.angle_gamma   90.00
#
_symmetry.space_group_name_H-M   'P 1'
#
loop_
_entity.id
_entity.type
_entity.pdbx_description
1 polymer ?
#
loop_
_entity_poly.entity_id
_entity_poly.type
_entity_poly.pdbx_seq_one_letter_code
_entity_poly.pdbx_strand_id
1 'polypeptide(L)'
;MITGLILISQILLFTFLQGFSDVNKRTARLSANIPLIKSNLVPLSFNDVEREDYTSAVIAIYELQDIRPLLDLYMFSYMRTCSMYDSTVKALGFDEIRVRYRQQRRALIRDIVLNQLTEKGLQKYIFSQTLKLPNKEEQAFFIEDVMEDLKEIDQSRLAGLGITPEQLKAWLNLAKS
;
A
#
# COMPACT_ATOMS: atom_id res chain seq x y z
N MET A 1 -7.67 -7.46 12.40
CA MET A 1 -8.17 -6.86 13.66
C MET A 1 -7.41 -5.58 14.03
N ILE A 2 -6.06 -5.61 14.08
CA ILE A 2 -5.23 -4.45 14.46
C ILE A 2 -5.39 -3.23 13.52
N THR A 3 -5.55 -3.45 12.22
CA THR A 3 -5.78 -2.37 11.24
C THR A 3 -7.13 -1.67 11.43
N GLY A 4 -8.20 -2.41 11.72
CA GLY A 4 -9.55 -1.84 11.92
C GLY A 4 -9.65 -0.94 13.15
N LEU A 5 -8.97 -1.30 14.25
CA LEU A 5 -8.90 -0.49 15.47
C LEU A 5 -8.13 0.83 15.26
N ILE A 6 -7.03 0.81 14.48
CA ILE A 6 -6.26 2.02 14.16
C ILE A 6 -7.10 2.97 13.29
N LEU A 7 -7.82 2.42 12.32
CA LEU A 7 -8.72 3.14 11.43
C LEU A 7 -9.84 3.87 12.19
N ILE A 8 -10.55 3.15 13.07
CA ILE A 8 -11.62 3.71 13.89
C ILE A 8 -11.07 4.74 14.87
N SER A 9 -9.92 4.47 15.49
CA SER A 9 -9.25 5.42 16.39
C SER A 9 -8.94 6.75 15.69
N GLN A 10 -8.50 6.74 14.43
CA GLN A 10 -8.27 7.99 13.70
C GLN A 10 -9.56 8.74 13.35
N ILE A 11 -10.61 8.03 12.95
CA ILE A 11 -11.91 8.66 12.66
C ILE A 11 -12.48 9.28 13.92
N LEU A 12 -12.39 8.58 15.05
CA LEU A 12 -12.80 9.06 16.36
C LEU A 12 -11.96 10.26 16.79
N LEU A 13 -10.64 10.17 16.75
CA LEU A 13 -9.74 11.25 17.21
C LEU A 13 -10.06 12.57 16.52
N PHE A 14 -10.17 12.60 15.19
CA PHE A 14 -10.45 13.84 14.47
C PHE A 14 -11.90 14.33 14.62
N THR A 15 -12.85 13.41 14.86
CA THR A 15 -14.26 13.79 15.07
C THR A 15 -14.51 14.36 16.47
N PHE A 16 -13.82 13.83 17.48
CA PHE A 16 -13.95 14.24 18.88
C PHE A 16 -13.07 15.44 19.25
N LEU A 17 -11.82 15.48 18.77
CA LEU A 17 -10.89 16.55 19.11
C LEU A 17 -11.23 17.88 18.41
N GLN A 18 -11.89 17.81 17.25
CA GLN A 18 -12.26 18.96 16.41
C GLN A 18 -11.15 20.02 16.29
N GLY A 19 -9.92 19.58 16.02
CA GLY A 19 -8.74 20.46 16.00
C GLY A 19 -8.74 21.52 14.90
N PHE A 20 -9.68 21.47 13.95
CA PHE A 20 -9.84 22.45 12.87
C PHE A 20 -11.19 23.16 12.96
N SER A 21 -11.25 24.42 12.50
CA SER A 21 -12.49 25.21 12.44
C SER A 21 -13.51 24.68 11.43
N ASP A 22 -13.03 24.02 10.37
CA ASP A 22 -13.80 23.26 9.38
C ASP A 22 -12.94 22.06 8.94
N VAL A 23 -13.48 21.12 8.16
CA VAL A 23 -12.74 20.02 7.49
C VAL A 23 -12.46 18.79 8.36
N ASN A 24 -12.71 18.79 9.67
CA ASN A 24 -12.45 17.62 10.55
C ASN A 24 -12.96 16.29 9.99
N LYS A 25 -14.18 16.26 9.45
CA LYS A 25 -14.79 15.06 8.84
C LYS A 25 -14.04 14.57 7.59
N ARG A 26 -13.57 15.49 6.74
CA ARG A 26 -12.79 15.17 5.54
C ARG A 26 -11.39 14.68 5.94
N THR A 27 -10.76 15.34 6.90
CA THR A 27 -9.46 14.95 7.45
C THR A 27 -9.51 13.55 8.07
N ALA A 28 -10.54 13.25 8.86
CA ALA A 28 -10.77 11.93 9.46
C ALA A 28 -10.88 10.81 8.42
N ARG A 29 -11.64 11.03 7.35
CA ARG A 29 -11.80 10.05 6.26
C ARG A 29 -10.51 9.87 5.46
N LEU A 30 -9.76 10.95 5.22
CA LEU A 30 -8.50 10.88 4.50
C LEU A 30 -7.41 10.19 5.34
N SER A 31 -7.35 10.48 6.64
CA SER A 31 -6.39 9.88 7.55
C SER A 31 -6.62 8.39 7.74
N ALA A 32 -7.89 7.97 7.81
CA ALA A 32 -8.31 6.57 7.79
C ALA A 32 -7.68 5.79 6.61
N ASN A 33 -7.54 6.41 5.44
CA ASN A 33 -6.97 5.76 4.26
C ASN A 33 -5.43 5.64 4.29
N ILE A 34 -4.72 6.41 5.11
CA ILE A 34 -3.24 6.38 5.19
C ILE A 34 -2.70 4.97 5.50
N PRO A 35 -3.13 4.25 6.56
CA PRO A 35 -2.63 2.91 6.86
C PRO A 35 -2.99 1.88 5.78
N LEU A 36 -4.14 2.00 5.12
CA LEU A 36 -4.55 1.13 4.01
C LEU A 36 -3.58 1.30 2.82
N ILE A 37 -3.36 2.55 2.39
CA ILE A 37 -2.47 2.86 1.28
C ILE A 37 -1.03 2.45 1.58
N LYS A 38 -0.53 2.71 2.80
CA LYS A 38 0.81 2.26 3.22
C LYS A 38 0.97 0.74 3.16
N SER A 39 -0.12 0.01 3.39
CA SER A 39 -0.14 -1.46 3.35
C SER A 39 -0.54 -2.02 1.97
N ASN A 40 -0.63 -1.16 0.95
CA ASN A 40 -1.03 -1.54 -0.41
C ASN A 40 -2.43 -2.20 -0.48
N LEU A 41 -3.32 -1.78 0.42
CA LEU A 41 -4.72 -2.22 0.47
C LEU A 41 -5.61 -1.23 -0.28
N VAL A 42 -6.78 -1.71 -0.70
CA VAL A 42 -7.79 -0.89 -1.39
C VAL A 42 -8.19 0.28 -0.48
N PRO A 43 -8.17 1.53 -0.96
CA PRO A 43 -8.59 2.66 -0.16
C PRO A 43 -10.09 2.58 0.11
N LEU A 44 -10.50 2.91 1.33
CA LEU A 44 -11.90 2.95 1.74
C LEU A 44 -12.64 4.12 1.05
N SER A 45 -13.87 3.83 0.60
CA SER A 45 -14.81 4.82 0.08
C SER A 45 -16.17 4.74 0.77
N PHE A 46 -16.61 5.86 1.36
CA PHE A 46 -17.93 5.97 2.00
C PHE A 46 -19.07 6.33 1.02
N ASN A 47 -18.87 6.19 -0.29
CA ASN A 47 -19.89 6.58 -1.29
C ASN A 47 -21.20 5.80 -1.15
N ASP A 48 -21.12 4.57 -0.66
CA ASP A 48 -22.26 3.66 -0.51
C ASP A 48 -22.85 3.67 0.91
N VAL A 49 -22.44 4.60 1.77
CA VAL A 49 -22.96 4.75 3.14
C VAL A 49 -23.90 5.93 3.19
N GLU A 50 -25.14 5.70 3.62
CA GLU A 50 -26.13 6.76 3.80
C GLU A 50 -25.70 7.73 4.92
N ARG A 51 -26.09 9.00 4.79
CA ARG A 51 -25.68 10.03 5.75
C ARG A 51 -26.33 9.78 7.11
N GLU A 52 -27.55 9.29 7.10
CA GLU A 52 -28.39 8.97 8.25
C GLU A 52 -27.75 7.84 9.07
N ASP A 53 -27.27 6.78 8.40
CA ASP A 53 -26.57 5.67 9.04
C ASP A 53 -25.27 6.14 9.71
N TYR A 54 -24.46 6.92 9.00
CA TYR A 54 -23.23 7.48 9.55
C TYR A 54 -23.51 8.36 10.76
N THR A 55 -24.55 9.20 10.69
CA THR A 55 -24.94 10.08 11.80
C THR A 55 -25.39 9.27 13.01
N SER A 56 -26.20 8.22 12.78
CA SER A 56 -26.67 7.32 13.83
C SER A 56 -25.53 6.56 14.51
N ALA A 57 -24.57 6.08 13.72
CA ALA A 57 -23.37 5.43 14.24
C ALA A 57 -22.50 6.37 15.08
N VAL A 58 -22.37 7.63 14.66
CA VAL A 58 -21.65 8.65 15.44
C VAL A 58 -22.39 8.96 16.75
N ILE A 59 -23.72 9.09 16.73
CA ILE A 59 -24.54 9.29 17.93
C ILE A 59 -24.37 8.11 18.91
N ALA A 60 -24.39 6.87 18.42
CA ALA A 60 -24.17 5.70 19.26
C ALA A 60 -22.82 5.73 19.99
N ILE A 61 -21.78 6.29 19.36
CA ILE A 61 -20.49 6.49 20.02
C ILE A 61 -20.60 7.57 21.11
N TYR A 62 -21.24 8.70 20.83
CA TYR A 62 -21.36 9.80 21.79
C TYR A 62 -22.21 9.43 23.01
N GLU A 63 -23.37 8.83 22.77
CA GLU A 63 -24.38 8.58 23.81
C GLU A 63 -24.17 7.24 24.52
N LEU A 64 -23.77 6.21 23.78
CA LEU A 64 -23.69 4.84 24.28
C LEU A 64 -22.24 4.34 24.45
N GLN A 65 -21.25 5.16 24.07
CA GLN A 65 -19.83 4.76 24.03
C GLN A 65 -19.60 3.49 23.19
N ASP A 66 -20.47 3.26 22.21
CA ASP A 66 -20.47 2.06 21.40
C ASP A 66 -19.91 2.33 20.00
N ILE A 67 -18.75 1.75 19.72
CA ILE A 67 -18.05 1.87 18.44
C ILE A 67 -18.54 0.86 17.38
N ARG A 68 -19.32 -0.15 17.76
CA ARG A 68 -19.73 -1.25 16.87
C ARG A 68 -20.51 -0.76 15.64
N PRO A 69 -21.47 0.18 15.75
CA PRO A 69 -22.21 0.66 14.58
C PRO A 69 -21.30 1.30 13.52
N LEU A 70 -20.28 2.04 13.96
CA LEU A 70 -19.32 2.65 13.03
C LEU A 70 -18.38 1.59 12.41
N LEU A 71 -18.01 0.56 13.17
CA LEU A 71 -17.23 -0.58 12.67
C LEU A 71 -18.01 -1.35 11.58
N ASP A 72 -19.31 -1.58 11.79
CA ASP A 72 -20.15 -2.29 10.83
C ASP A 72 -20.29 -1.50 9.52
N LEU A 73 -20.52 -0.18 9.61
CA LEU A 73 -20.54 0.69 8.44
C LEU A 73 -19.20 0.71 7.70
N TYR A 74 -18.10 0.75 8.45
CA TYR A 74 -16.77 0.67 7.87
C TYR A 74 -16.56 -0.64 7.12
N MET A 75 -16.88 -1.78 7.75
CA MET A 75 -16.73 -3.10 7.14
C MET A 75 -17.58 -3.24 5.88
N PHE A 76 -18.84 -2.80 5.93
CA PHE A 76 -19.74 -2.79 4.77
C PHE A 76 -19.15 -1.99 3.59
N SER A 77 -18.78 -0.74 3.86
CA SER A 77 -18.17 0.17 2.87
C SER A 77 -16.88 -0.40 2.28
N TYR A 78 -16.01 -0.97 3.12
CA TYR A 78 -14.75 -1.55 2.69
C TYR A 78 -14.96 -2.75 1.76
N MET A 79 -15.84 -3.69 2.14
CA MET A 79 -16.13 -4.88 1.33
C MET A 79 -16.70 -4.50 -0.04
N ARG A 80 -17.59 -3.51 -0.09
CA ARG A 80 -18.15 -3.00 -1.34
C ARG A 80 -17.09 -2.34 -2.22
N THR A 81 -16.21 -1.54 -1.62
CA THR A 81 -15.11 -0.91 -2.35
C THR A 81 -14.17 -1.97 -2.93
N CYS A 82 -13.79 -2.99 -2.15
CA CYS A 82 -12.98 -4.11 -2.66
C CYS A 82 -13.64 -4.82 -3.86
N SER A 83 -14.95 -5.06 -3.81
CA SER A 83 -15.69 -5.69 -4.91
C SER A 83 -15.69 -4.83 -6.20
N MET A 84 -15.86 -3.52 -6.07
CA MET A 84 -15.81 -2.58 -7.19
C MET A 84 -14.39 -2.45 -7.79
N TYR A 85 -13.37 -2.52 -6.95
CA TYR A 85 -12.00 -2.52 -7.42
C TYR A 85 -11.66 -3.82 -8.17
N ASP A 86 -12.11 -4.98 -7.71
CA ASP A 86 -11.86 -6.27 -8.40
C ASP A 86 -12.43 -6.27 -9.83
N SER A 87 -13.65 -5.74 -10.03
CA SER A 87 -14.25 -5.65 -11.36
C SER A 87 -13.53 -4.65 -12.27
N THR A 88 -13.06 -3.53 -11.70
CA THR A 88 -12.35 -2.48 -12.44
C THR A 88 -10.93 -2.92 -12.83
N VAL A 89 -10.20 -3.56 -11.91
CA VAL A 89 -8.84 -4.11 -12.11
C VAL A 89 -8.82 -5.13 -13.25
N LYS A 90 -9.80 -6.05 -13.29
CA LYS A 90 -9.92 -7.05 -14.35
C LYS A 90 -10.17 -6.44 -15.73
N ALA A 91 -10.89 -5.32 -15.81
CA ALA A 91 -11.20 -4.66 -17.07
C ALA A 91 -10.01 -3.85 -17.64
N LEU A 92 -9.10 -3.38 -16.77
CA LEU A 92 -7.97 -2.51 -17.15
C LEU A 92 -6.70 -3.27 -17.55
N GLY A 93 -6.67 -4.60 -17.44
CA GLY A 93 -5.44 -5.38 -17.65
C GLY A 93 -4.37 -5.11 -16.59
N PHE A 94 -4.80 -4.92 -15.34
CA PHE A 94 -3.93 -4.58 -14.22
C PHE A 94 -3.03 -5.76 -13.85
N ASP A 95 -1.72 -5.51 -13.74
CA ASP A 95 -0.75 -6.52 -13.33
C ASP A 95 -0.78 -6.73 -11.81
N GLU A 96 -1.62 -7.68 -11.39
CA GLU A 96 -1.82 -8.02 -9.98
C GLU A 96 -0.53 -8.50 -9.31
N ILE A 97 0.28 -9.28 -10.03
CA ILE A 97 1.53 -9.86 -9.52
C ILE A 97 2.51 -8.72 -9.22
N ARG A 98 2.67 -7.78 -10.16
CA ARG A 98 3.56 -6.64 -10.00
C ARG A 98 3.18 -5.75 -8.82
N VAL A 99 1.89 -5.60 -8.53
CA VAL A 99 1.42 -4.80 -7.39
C VAL A 99 1.53 -5.56 -6.08
N ARG A 100 1.17 -6.85 -6.06
CA ARG A 100 1.28 -7.72 -4.87
C ARG A 100 2.71 -7.77 -4.34
N TYR A 101 3.69 -7.90 -5.23
CA TYR A 101 5.10 -8.01 -4.87
C TYR A 101 5.88 -6.68 -4.90
N ARG A 102 5.18 -5.54 -4.98
CA ARG A 102 5.81 -4.22 -5.06
C ARG A 102 6.78 -3.94 -3.92
N GLN A 103 6.44 -4.31 -2.69
CA GLN A 103 7.30 -4.06 -1.52
C GLN A 103 8.56 -4.95 -1.56
N GLN A 104 8.38 -6.23 -1.89
CA GLN A 104 9.47 -7.20 -2.01
C GLN A 104 10.43 -6.81 -3.13
N ARG A 105 9.89 -6.40 -4.29
CA ARG A 105 10.68 -5.91 -5.42
C ARG A 105 11.48 -4.66 -5.07
N ARG A 106 10.84 -3.68 -4.41
CA ARG A 106 11.53 -2.46 -3.94
C ARG A 106 12.64 -2.76 -2.94
N ALA A 107 12.40 -3.66 -1.98
CA ALA A 107 13.40 -4.09 -1.01
C ALA A 107 14.57 -4.80 -1.71
N LEU A 108 14.28 -5.71 -2.64
CA LEU A 108 15.29 -6.41 -3.44
C LEU A 108 16.17 -5.43 -4.22
N ILE A 109 15.56 -4.48 -4.94
CA ILE A 109 16.29 -3.44 -5.70
C ILE A 109 17.17 -2.61 -4.76
N ARG A 110 16.62 -2.21 -3.61
CA ARG A 110 17.39 -1.50 -2.58
C ARG A 110 18.61 -2.29 -2.12
N ASP A 111 18.44 -3.56 -1.80
CA ASP A 111 19.52 -4.41 -1.32
C ASP A 111 20.58 -4.65 -2.40
N ILE A 112 20.17 -4.78 -3.67
CA ILE A 112 21.08 -4.88 -4.81
C ILE A 112 21.98 -3.66 -4.92
N VAL A 113 21.39 -2.46 -4.85
CA VAL A 113 22.13 -1.20 -4.98
C VAL A 113 23.03 -0.96 -3.77
N LEU A 114 22.55 -1.21 -2.55
CA LEU A 114 23.33 -1.02 -1.32
C LEU A 114 24.51 -1.99 -1.22
N ASN A 115 24.33 -3.25 -1.61
CA ASN A 115 25.39 -4.27 -1.58
C ASN A 115 26.25 -4.30 -2.85
N GLN A 116 26.02 -3.36 -3.77
CA GLN A 116 26.75 -3.23 -5.03
C GLN A 116 26.81 -4.52 -5.86
N LEU A 117 25.72 -5.30 -5.87
CA LEU A 117 25.71 -6.61 -6.51
C LEU A 117 25.70 -6.48 -8.03
N THR A 118 26.67 -7.10 -8.70
CA THR A 118 26.79 -7.11 -10.17
C THR A 118 26.81 -8.53 -10.73
N GLU A 119 26.50 -8.66 -12.03
CA GLU A 119 26.56 -9.88 -12.83
C GLU A 119 26.06 -11.16 -12.12
N LYS A 120 26.99 -12.06 -11.75
CA LYS A 120 26.71 -13.36 -11.15
C LYS A 120 26.18 -13.23 -9.71
N GLY A 121 26.62 -12.20 -8.98
CA GLY A 121 26.13 -11.91 -7.63
C GLY A 121 24.68 -11.43 -7.66
N LEU A 122 24.35 -10.58 -8.63
CA LEU A 122 22.99 -10.08 -8.88
C LEU A 122 22.02 -11.24 -9.18
N GLN A 123 22.34 -12.06 -10.18
CA GLN A 123 21.46 -13.17 -10.61
C GLN A 123 21.21 -14.18 -9.49
N LYS A 124 22.26 -14.55 -8.75
CA LYS A 124 22.13 -15.45 -7.58
C LYS A 124 21.23 -14.85 -6.51
N TYR A 125 21.38 -13.56 -6.24
CA TYR A 125 20.59 -12.88 -5.23
C TYR A 125 19.12 -12.79 -5.62
N ILE A 126 18.81 -12.37 -6.86
CA ILE A 126 17.42 -12.35 -7.38
C ILE A 126 16.81 -13.75 -7.25
N PHE A 127 17.49 -14.78 -7.75
CA PHE A 127 16.99 -16.16 -7.68
C PHE A 127 16.74 -16.62 -6.24
N SER A 128 17.65 -16.30 -5.31
CA SER A 128 17.49 -16.66 -3.89
C SER A 128 16.27 -16.00 -3.22
N GLN A 129 15.91 -14.79 -3.65
CA GLN A 129 14.73 -14.10 -3.14
C GLN A 129 13.45 -14.61 -3.82
N THR A 130 13.51 -14.91 -5.11
CA THR A 130 12.41 -15.51 -5.87
C THR A 130 11.99 -16.87 -5.31
N LEU A 131 12.95 -17.70 -4.86
CA LEU A 131 12.66 -19.00 -4.24
C LEU A 131 11.87 -18.89 -2.93
N LYS A 132 11.86 -17.73 -2.27
CA LYS A 132 11.06 -17.48 -1.06
C LYS A 132 9.58 -17.24 -1.38
N LEU A 133 9.24 -17.01 -2.65
CA LEU A 133 7.86 -16.82 -3.08
C LEU A 133 7.13 -18.18 -3.10
N PRO A 134 5.92 -18.26 -2.52
CA PRO A 134 5.21 -19.52 -2.38
C PRO A 134 4.69 -20.08 -3.72
N ASN A 135 4.36 -19.22 -4.69
CA ASN A 135 3.81 -19.63 -5.98
C ASN A 135 4.88 -19.66 -7.06
N LYS A 136 5.11 -20.84 -7.67
CA LYS A 136 6.11 -21.05 -8.73
C LYS A 136 5.74 -20.38 -10.05
N GLU A 137 4.45 -20.24 -10.37
CA GLU A 137 4.02 -19.59 -11.61
C GLU A 137 4.33 -18.09 -11.58
N GLU A 138 4.17 -17.47 -10.41
CA GLU A 138 4.45 -16.06 -10.17
C GLU A 138 5.95 -15.74 -10.11
N GLN A 139 6.81 -16.74 -9.86
CA GLN A 139 8.26 -16.56 -9.79
C GLN A 139 8.86 -16.04 -11.11
N ALA A 140 8.35 -16.52 -12.25
CA ALA A 140 8.82 -16.08 -13.57
C ALA A 140 8.49 -14.60 -13.82
N PHE A 141 7.24 -14.21 -13.58
CA PHE A 141 6.78 -12.82 -13.69
C PHE A 141 7.52 -11.89 -12.73
N PHE A 142 7.75 -12.33 -11.49
CA PHE A 142 8.50 -11.54 -10.52
C PHE A 142 9.94 -11.26 -10.98
N ILE A 143 10.63 -12.26 -11.56
CA ILE A 143 11.98 -12.05 -12.10
C ILE A 143 11.93 -11.07 -13.27
N GLU A 144 10.97 -11.21 -14.17
CA GLU A 144 10.80 -10.32 -15.32
C GLU A 144 10.58 -8.86 -14.87
N ASP A 145 9.66 -8.63 -13.94
CA ASP A 145 9.39 -7.33 -13.33
C ASP A 145 10.62 -6.69 -12.69
N VAL A 146 11.39 -7.48 -11.92
CA VAL A 146 12.61 -7.00 -11.27
C VAL A 146 13.65 -6.61 -12.31
N MET A 147 13.80 -7.41 -13.36
CA MET A 147 14.76 -7.15 -14.42
C MET A 147 14.36 -5.93 -15.26
N GLU A 148 13.07 -5.73 -15.51
CA GLU A 148 12.55 -4.50 -16.14
C GLU A 148 12.83 -3.28 -15.26
N ASP A 149 12.49 -3.34 -13.97
CA ASP A 149 12.72 -2.25 -13.02
C ASP A 149 14.21 -1.88 -12.91
N LEU A 150 15.11 -2.87 -12.91
CA LEU A 150 16.56 -2.65 -12.88
C LEU A 150 17.10 -2.04 -14.18
N LYS A 151 16.51 -2.35 -15.34
CA LYS A 151 16.91 -1.75 -16.62
C LYS A 151 16.49 -0.29 -16.71
N GLU A 152 15.30 0.02 -16.21
CA GLU A 152 14.73 1.37 -16.25
C GLU A 152 15.09 2.23 -15.03
N ILE A 153 15.92 1.72 -14.10
CA ILE A 153 16.25 2.44 -12.87
C ILE A 153 17.07 3.70 -13.17
N ASP A 154 16.57 4.83 -12.69
CA ASP A 154 17.23 6.12 -12.80
C ASP A 154 17.01 6.97 -11.55
N GLN A 155 17.52 8.19 -11.55
CA GLN A 155 17.37 9.11 -10.43
C GLN A 155 15.91 9.54 -10.18
N SER A 156 15.04 9.53 -11.20
CA SER A 156 13.63 9.87 -11.07
C SER A 156 12.84 8.78 -10.34
N ARG A 157 13.30 7.52 -10.40
CA ARG A 157 12.64 6.36 -9.78
C ARG A 157 13.13 6.03 -8.37
N LEU A 158 13.95 6.88 -7.75
CA LEU A 158 14.46 6.70 -6.39
C LEU A 158 13.39 6.84 -5.29
N ALA A 159 12.28 7.51 -5.59
CA ALA A 159 11.24 7.82 -4.62
C ALA A 159 10.65 6.57 -3.95
N GLY A 160 10.88 6.44 -2.64
CA GLY A 160 10.37 5.34 -1.83
C GLY A 160 11.20 4.06 -1.88
N LEU A 161 12.38 4.05 -2.52
CA LEU A 161 13.36 2.96 -2.42
C LEU A 161 14.27 3.09 -1.18
N GLY A 162 14.38 4.30 -0.61
CA GLY A 162 15.27 4.55 0.53
C GLY A 162 16.76 4.49 0.16
N ILE A 163 17.10 4.90 -1.07
CA ILE A 163 18.44 4.92 -1.64
C ILE A 163 18.76 6.35 -2.06
N THR A 164 20.02 6.77 -1.90
CA THR A 164 20.49 8.08 -2.34
C THR A 164 20.93 8.08 -3.82
N PRO A 165 20.89 9.22 -4.53
CA PRO A 165 21.39 9.32 -5.90
C PRO A 165 22.86 8.90 -6.04
N GLU A 166 23.67 9.12 -5.01
CA GLU A 166 25.09 8.75 -4.98
C GLU A 166 25.29 7.24 -4.94
N GLN A 167 24.54 6.53 -4.09
CA GLN A 167 24.55 5.07 -4.03
C GLN A 167 24.12 4.45 -5.36
N LEU A 168 23.09 5.01 -6.01
CA LEU A 168 22.67 4.54 -7.32
C LEU A 168 23.77 4.75 -8.39
N LYS A 169 24.40 5.93 -8.42
CA LYS A 169 25.51 6.21 -9.34
C LYS A 169 26.68 5.26 -9.13
N ALA A 170 27.06 4.99 -7.88
CA ALA A 170 28.14 4.06 -7.55
C ALA A 170 27.87 2.66 -8.12
N TRP A 171 26.65 2.15 -7.93
CA TRP A 171 26.25 0.87 -8.50
C TRP A 171 26.19 0.87 -10.03
N LEU A 172 25.63 1.92 -10.66
CA LEU A 172 25.58 2.04 -12.13
C LEU A 172 26.97 2.05 -12.78
N ASN A 173 27.97 2.64 -12.11
CA ASN A 173 29.35 2.63 -12.59
C ASN A 173 29.97 1.23 -12.51
N LEU A 174 29.67 0.47 -11.46
CA LEU A 174 30.12 -0.91 -11.30
C LEU A 174 29.43 -1.87 -12.27
N ALA A 175 28.15 -1.65 -12.55
CA ALA A 175 27.37 -2.48 -13.46
C ALA A 175 27.72 -2.26 -14.95
N LYS A 176 28.42 -1.16 -15.27
CA LYS A 176 28.93 -0.84 -16.61
C LYS A 176 30.39 -1.25 -16.83
N SER A 177 31.10 -1.58 -15.76
CA SER A 177 32.49 -2.05 -15.78
C SER A 177 32.55 -3.56 -15.97
#